data_AF-A0A3M8SVA4-F1
#
_entry.id   AF-A0A3M8SVA4-F1
#
_cell.length_a   1.000
_cell.length_b   1.000
_cell.length_c   1.000
_cell.angle_alpha   90.00
_cell.angle_beta   90.00
_cell.angle_gamma   90.00
#
_symmetry.space_group_name_H-M   'P 1'
#
loop_
_entity.id
_entity.type
_entity.pdbx_description
1 polymer ?
#
loop_
_entity_poly.entity_id
_entity_poly.type
_entity_poly.pdbx_seq_one_letter_code
_entity_poly.pdbx_strand_id
1 'polypeptide(L)' 'MSDFDSAAIDSASDDDLMHRLFDLATHGDHESSELLALDAAVYSRLAAAYGETTPTGPTLAYSQAA' A
#
# COMPACT_ATOMS: atom_id res chain seq x y z
N MET A 1 10.85 -17.31 -8.75
CA MET A 1 10.10 -16.06 -8.87
C MET A 1 8.74 -16.39 -8.29
N SER A 2 8.52 -16.10 -7.01
CA SER A 2 7.32 -16.57 -6.31
C SER A 2 6.11 -15.88 -6.92
N ASP A 3 5.16 -16.69 -7.40
CA ASP A 3 3.81 -16.27 -7.77
C ASP A 3 3.11 -15.71 -6.53
N PHE A 4 3.38 -14.44 -6.22
CA PHE A 4 2.61 -13.71 -5.22
C PHE A 4 1.22 -13.49 -5.83
N ASP A 5 0.23 -14.17 -5.28
CA ASP A 5 -1.10 -14.26 -5.86
C ASP A 5 -1.85 -12.94 -5.71
N SER A 6 -1.77 -12.08 -6.72
CA SER A 6 -2.47 -10.80 -6.78
C SER A 6 -3.99 -10.96 -6.59
N ALA A 7 -4.56 -12.10 -6.97
CA ALA A 7 -5.98 -12.38 -6.77
C ALA A 7 -6.33 -12.62 -5.29
N ALA A 8 -5.40 -13.16 -4.51
CA ALA A 8 -5.55 -13.30 -3.07
C ALA A 8 -5.53 -11.93 -2.35
N ILE A 9 -4.72 -10.98 -2.83
CA ILE A 9 -4.70 -9.59 -2.32
C ILE A 9 -6.00 -8.89 -2.65
N ASP A 10 -6.48 -9.01 -3.89
CA ASP A 10 -7.69 -8.34 -4.34
C ASP A 10 -8.94 -8.82 -3.58
N SER A 11 -8.95 -10.07 -3.13
CA SER A 11 -10.04 -10.66 -2.34
C SER A 11 -9.88 -10.51 -0.82
N ALA A 12 -8.73 -10.02 -0.33
CA ALA A 12 -8.48 -9.83 1.09
C ALA A 12 -9.26 -8.64 1.67
N SER A 13 -9.68 -8.75 2.93
CA SER A 13 -10.25 -7.64 3.70
C SER A 13 -9.25 -6.49 3.84
N ASP A 14 -9.74 -5.26 3.96
CA ASP A 14 -8.87 -4.10 4.26
C ASP A 14 -8.09 -4.30 5.57
N ASP A 15 -8.72 -4.92 6.59
CA ASP A 15 -8.05 -5.23 7.85
C ASP A 15 -6.88 -6.22 7.66
N ASP A 16 -7.08 -7.23 6.81
CA ASP A 16 -6.04 -8.23 6.51
C ASP A 16 -4.86 -7.59 5.76
N LEU A 17 -5.15 -6.68 4.82
CA LEU A 17 -4.12 -5.91 4.10
C LEU A 17 -3.32 -5.01 5.06
N MET A 18 -3.99 -4.34 5.98
CA MET A 18 -3.36 -3.45 6.95
C MET A 18 -2.48 -4.22 7.94
N HIS A 19 -2.93 -5.38 8.43
CA HIS A 19 -2.11 -6.26 9.25
C HIS A 19 -0.87 -6.75 8.49
N ARG A 20 -1.03 -7.13 7.22
CA ARG A 20 0.08 -7.60 6.39
C ARG A 20 1.11 -6.50 6.11
N LEU A 21 0.66 -5.28 5.82
CA LEU A 21 1.51 -4.11 5.66
C LEU A 21 2.29 -3.81 6.94
N PHE A 22 1.64 -3.88 8.10
CA PHE A 22 2.29 -3.69 9.39
C PHE A 22 3.39 -4.73 9.64
N ASP A 23 3.11 -6.00 9.37
CA ASP A 23 4.08 -7.08 9.53
C ASP A 23 5.30 -6.91 8.61
N LEU A 24 5.08 -6.50 7.35
CA LEU A 24 6.15 -6.21 6.40
C LEU A 24 6.96 -4.96 6.78
N ALA A 25 6.30 -3.91 7.26
CA ALA A 25 6.99 -2.72 7.74
C ALA A 25 7.86 -2.99 8.97
N THR A 26 7.41 -3.93 9.83
CA THR A 26 8.07 -4.22 11.11
C THR A 26 9.17 -5.29 10.98
N HIS A 27 8.97 -6.29 10.11
CA HIS A 27 9.82 -7.49 10.04
C HIS A 27 10.25 -7.86 8.63
N GLY A 28 9.71 -7.20 7.60
CA GLY A 28 9.93 -7.52 6.20
C GLY A 28 11.08 -6.75 5.56
N ASP A 29 11.65 -7.35 4.53
CA ASP A 29 12.61 -6.66 3.66
C ASP A 29 11.84 -5.59 2.86
N HIS A 30 12.27 -4.34 2.99
CA HIS A 30 11.55 -3.18 2.43
C HIS A 30 11.52 -3.17 0.90
N GLU A 31 12.33 -4.01 0.25
CA GLU A 31 12.35 -4.22 -1.21
C GLU A 31 11.55 -5.44 -1.66
N SER A 32 10.68 -6.00 -0.81
CA SER A 32 9.88 -7.16 -1.18
C SER A 32 8.86 -6.82 -2.29
N SER A 33 8.79 -7.67 -3.32
CA SER A 33 7.77 -7.60 -4.39
C SER A 33 6.33 -7.64 -3.85
N GLU A 34 6.17 -8.18 -2.64
CA GLU A 34 4.94 -8.21 -1.88
C GLU A 34 4.51 -6.81 -1.40
N LEU A 35 5.43 -5.94 -0.96
CA LEU A 35 5.12 -4.55 -0.60
C LEU A 35 4.61 -3.76 -1.82
N LEU A 36 5.23 -3.94 -2.99
CA LEU A 36 4.79 -3.29 -4.23
C LEU A 36 3.37 -3.72 -4.64
N ALA A 37 3.04 -5.00 -4.46
CA ALA A 37 1.71 -5.51 -4.78
C ALA A 37 0.64 -5.00 -3.79
N LEU A 38 0.98 -4.93 -2.50
CA LEU A 38 0.09 -4.35 -1.48
C LEU A 38 -0.15 -2.86 -1.71
N ASP A 39 0.90 -2.10 -2.06
CA ASP A 39 0.78 -0.67 -2.37
C ASP A 39 -0.15 -0.44 -3.57
N ALA A 40 0.01 -1.21 -4.65
CA ALA A 40 -0.86 -1.13 -5.82
C ALA A 40 -2.33 -1.46 -5.50
N ALA A 41 -2.58 -2.48 -4.68
CA ALA A 41 -3.94 -2.87 -4.28
C ALA A 41 -4.60 -1.81 -3.40
N VAL A 42 -3.89 -1.27 -2.41
CA VAL A 42 -4.39 -0.18 -1.56
C VAL A 42 -4.66 1.07 -2.38
N TYR A 43 -3.73 1.45 -3.26
CA TYR A 43 -3.91 2.60 -4.14
C TYR A 43 -5.13 2.46 -5.05
N SER A 44 -5.32 1.29 -5.67
CA SER A 44 -6.49 0.99 -6.50
C SER A 44 -7.81 1.12 -5.74
N ARG A 45 -7.88 0.57 -4.52
CA ARG A 45 -9.07 0.69 -3.66
C ARG A 45 -9.35 2.12 -3.24
N LEU A 46 -8.31 2.88 -2.87
CA LEU A 46 -8.45 4.30 -2.51
C LEU A 46 -8.92 5.12 -3.71
N ALA A 47 -8.36 4.89 -4.89
CA ALA A 47 -8.80 5.54 -6.13
C ALA A 47 -10.25 5.19 -6.49
N ALA A 48 -10.68 3.93 -6.25
CA ALA A 48 -12.06 3.51 -6.47
C ALA A 48 -13.03 4.15 -5.45
N ALA A 49 -12.63 4.26 -4.18
CA ALA A 49 -13.47 4.78 -3.10
C ALA A 49 -13.61 6.32 -3.13
N TYR A 50 -12.52 7.03 -3.41
CA TYR A 50 -12.47 8.49 -3.37
C TYR A 50 -12.46 9.15 -4.76
N GLY A 51 -12.48 8.36 -5.83
CA GLY A 51 -12.24 8.80 -7.20
C GLY A 51 -10.75 9.04 -7.47
N GLU A 52 -10.39 9.27 -8.73
CA GLU A 52 -9.03 9.61 -9.17
C GLU A 52 -8.67 11.06 -8.77
N THR A 53 -8.93 11.43 -7.52
CA THR A 53 -8.35 12.63 -6.94
C THR A 53 -6.91 12.28 -6.63
N THR A 54 -6.02 12.48 -7.61
CA THR A 54 -4.60 12.67 -7.31
C THR A 54 -4.53 13.58 -6.08
N PRO A 55 -3.87 13.18 -4.98
CA PRO A 55 -3.81 14.00 -3.78
C PRO A 55 -3.28 15.38 -4.18
N THR A 56 -4.18 16.35 -4.29
CA THR A 56 -3.89 17.74 -4.64
C THR A 56 -3.66 18.56 -3.38
N GLY A 57 -3.39 17.87 -2.26
CA GLY A 57 -2.76 18.47 -1.10
C GLY A 57 -1.27 18.63 -1.41
N PRO A 58 -0.62 19.68 -0.89
CA PRO A 58 0.83 19.75 -0.98
C PRO A 58 1.35 18.42 -0.46
N THR A 59 2.19 17.73 -1.24
CA THR A 59 3.18 16.83 -0.68
C THR A 59 3.67 17.56 0.56
N LEU A 60 3.39 17.04 1.75
CA LEU A 60 4.03 17.53 2.95
C LEU A 60 5.49 17.20 2.70
N ALA A 61 6.18 18.10 2.00
CA ALA A 61 7.58 18.31 2.14
C ALA A 61 7.67 18.49 3.64
N TYR A 62 8.11 17.42 4.30
CA TYR A 62 8.59 17.46 5.65
C TYR A 62 9.82 18.37 5.60
N SER A 63 9.57 19.67 5.45
CA SER A 63 10.52 20.72 5.62
C SER A 63 10.83 20.65 7.10
N GLN A 64 12.00 20.06 7.38
CA GLN A 64 12.70 20.29 8.61
C GLN A 64 12.57 21.77 8.97
N ALA A 65 11.79 22.02 10.01
CA ALA A 65 11.76 23.25 10.77
C ALA A 65 11.69 22.76 12.22
N ALA A 66 12.64 23.04 13.11
CA ALA A 66 13.85 23.84 13.05
C ALA A 66 14.85 23.26 14.07
#